data_AF-A0A7C3HIE7-F1
#
_entry.id   AF-A0A7C3HIE7-F1
#
_cell.length_a   1.000
_cell.length_b   1.000
_cell.length_c   1.000
_cell.angle_alpha   90.00
_cell.angle_beta   90.00
_cell.angle_gamma   90.00
#
_symmetry.space_group_name_H-M   'P 1'
#
loop_
_entity.id
_entity.type
_entity.pdbx_description
1 polymer ?
#
loop_
_entity_poly.entity_id
_entity_poly.type
_entity_poly.pdbx_seq_one_letter_code
_entity_poly.pdbx_strand_id
1 'polypeptide(L)'
;MVIKKVFNILVECLQNLDKHLEEGILKNGFSLKTGCVCVIKENDGISIITANLIEEVHIATLKCKLEGLQNKSKEEIRRIYKDQLAMGRISEKGGAGLGFIDMARKSGQPFFFSFDPFFENHSVFFLKFKVSK
;
A
#
# COMPACT_ATOMS: atom_id res chain seq x y z
N MET A 1 -8.01 -7.63 19.07
CA MET A 1 -6.72 -7.05 19.52
C MET A 1 -6.17 -6.13 18.44
N VAL A 2 -6.13 -4.81 18.70
CA VAL A 2 -5.65 -3.76 17.77
C VAL A 2 -4.24 -4.06 17.26
N ILE A 3 -3.36 -4.54 18.15
CA ILE A 3 -1.97 -4.92 17.82
C ILE A 3 -1.89 -5.98 16.71
N LYS A 4 -2.77 -7.00 16.73
CA LYS A 4 -2.80 -8.03 15.69
C LYS A 4 -3.15 -7.45 14.32
N LYS A 5 -4.05 -6.46 14.27
CA LYS A 5 -4.39 -5.75 13.01
C LYS A 5 -3.21 -4.93 12.50
N VAL A 6 -2.56 -4.19 13.40
CA VAL A 6 -1.36 -3.39 13.08
C VAL A 6 -0.25 -4.29 12.53
N PHE A 7 0.06 -5.40 13.19
CA PHE A 7 1.08 -6.33 12.74
C PHE A 7 0.76 -6.88 11.33
N ASN A 8 -0.48 -7.30 11.11
CA ASN A 8 -0.90 -7.80 9.80
C ASN A 8 -0.78 -6.78 8.68
N ILE A 9 -1.14 -5.51 8.93
CA ILE A 9 -1.00 -4.43 7.93
C ILE A 9 0.48 -4.12 7.71
N LEU A 10 1.28 -4.09 8.77
CA LEU A 10 2.72 -3.84 8.68
C LEU A 10 3.43 -4.89 7.83
N VAL A 11 3.12 -6.18 8.02
CA VAL A 11 3.69 -7.26 7.22
C VAL A 11 3.32 -7.12 5.75
N GLU A 12 2.07 -6.80 5.43
CA GLU A 12 1.63 -6.59 4.05
C GLU A 12 2.32 -5.36 3.42
N CYS A 13 2.47 -4.27 4.17
CA CYS A 13 3.24 -3.10 3.78
C CYS A 13 4.70 -3.45 3.47
N LEU A 14 5.36 -4.25 4.31
CA LEU A 14 6.74 -4.69 4.09
C LEU A 14 6.85 -5.61 2.86
N GLN A 15 5.90 -6.52 2.66
CA GLN A 15 5.85 -7.36 1.47
C GLN A 15 5.57 -6.55 0.20
N ASN A 16 4.77 -5.49 0.30
CA ASN A 16 4.54 -4.56 -0.81
C ASN A 16 5.84 -3.85 -1.19
N LEU A 17 6.58 -3.35 -0.21
CA LEU A 17 7.91 -2.77 -0.45
C LEU A 17 8.85 -3.80 -1.08
N ASP A 18 9.02 -4.97 -0.50
CA ASP A 18 9.92 -6.01 -1.04
C ASP A 18 9.62 -6.36 -2.51
N LYS A 19 8.33 -6.48 -2.87
CA LYS A 19 7.90 -6.81 -4.24
C LYS A 19 8.02 -5.65 -5.23
N HIS A 20 7.95 -4.41 -4.76
CA HIS A 20 7.83 -3.21 -5.60
C HIS A 20 8.96 -2.20 -5.37
N LEU A 21 10.04 -2.60 -4.71
CA LEU A 21 11.27 -1.81 -4.65
C LEU A 21 11.88 -1.75 -6.05
N GLU A 22 11.50 -0.72 -6.78
CA GLU A 22 12.09 -0.38 -8.06
C GLU A 22 13.51 0.13 -7.86
N GLU A 23 14.41 -0.28 -8.74
CA GLU A 23 15.82 0.07 -8.69
C GLU A 23 16.00 1.39 -9.44
N GLY A 24 15.78 2.52 -8.75
CA GLY A 24 16.05 3.84 -9.30
C GLY A 24 17.57 4.05 -9.41
N ILE A 25 18.14 4.04 -10.61
CA ILE A 25 19.54 4.38 -10.82
C ILE A 25 19.66 5.91 -10.83
N LEU A 26 20.28 6.47 -9.79
CA LEU A 26 20.60 7.90 -9.74
C LEU A 26 21.77 8.20 -10.69
N LYS A 27 21.82 9.42 -11.24
CA LYS A 27 22.86 9.88 -12.21
C LYS A 27 24.31 9.69 -11.74
N ASN A 28 24.55 9.49 -10.45
CA ASN A 28 25.86 9.24 -9.85
C ASN A 28 26.21 7.75 -9.72
N GLY A 29 25.42 6.84 -10.31
CA GLY A 29 25.66 5.39 -10.27
C GLY A 29 25.22 4.71 -8.96
N PHE A 30 24.57 5.44 -8.05
CA PHE A 30 23.95 4.85 -6.87
C PHE A 30 22.58 4.29 -7.22
N SER A 31 22.36 2.99 -7.00
CA SER A 31 21.02 2.41 -7.01
C SER A 31 20.31 2.76 -5.70
N LEU A 32 19.20 3.49 -5.80
CA LEU A 32 18.35 3.79 -4.66
C LEU A 32 17.25 2.73 -4.55
N LYS A 33 17.62 1.51 -4.13
CA LYS A 33 16.64 0.53 -3.61
C LYS A 33 16.27 0.95 -2.19
N THR A 34 15.41 1.96 -2.07
CA THR A 34 15.03 2.49 -0.76
C THR A 34 13.53 2.55 -0.61
N GLY A 35 13.07 1.88 0.46
CA GLY A 35 11.72 1.97 0.97
C GLY A 35 11.80 2.41 2.43
N CYS A 36 10.80 3.16 2.87
CA CYS A 36 10.66 3.60 4.25
C CYS A 36 9.38 3.02 4.83
N VAL A 37 9.44 2.62 6.09
CA VAL A 37 8.25 2.32 6.90
C VAL A 37 8.33 3.12 8.19
N CYS A 38 7.25 3.83 8.50
CA CYS A 38 7.09 4.56 9.74
C CYS A 38 5.84 4.06 10.46
N VAL A 39 5.98 3.74 11.75
CA VAL A 39 4.86 3.37 12.62
C VAL A 39 4.72 4.45 13.69
N ILE A 40 3.57 5.11 13.70
CA ILE A 40 3.29 6.26 14.57
C ILE A 40 2.15 5.89 15.50
N LYS A 41 2.38 6.02 16.81
CA LYS A 41 1.32 5.96 17.81
C LYS A 41 0.57 7.29 17.81
N GLU A 42 -0.71 7.26 17.49
CA GLU A 42 -1.61 8.42 17.56
C GLU A 42 -2.50 8.32 18.82
N ASN A 43 -3.19 9.39 19.19
CA ASN A 43 -4.05 9.41 20.39
C ASN A 43 -5.16 8.34 20.33
N ASP A 44 -5.74 8.17 19.15
CA ASP A 44 -6.90 7.34 18.83
C ASP A 44 -6.55 6.06 18.04
N GLY A 45 -5.26 5.73 17.89
CA GLY A 45 -4.86 4.57 17.09
C GLY A 45 -3.37 4.46 16.80
N ILE A 46 -3.04 3.66 15.79
CA ILE A 46 -1.69 3.52 15.24
C ILE A 46 -1.76 3.73 13.73
N SER A 47 -0.88 4.59 13.22
CA SER A 47 -0.69 4.80 11.80
C SER A 47 0.54 4.06 11.31
N ILE A 48 0.41 3.43 10.14
CA ILE A 48 1.50 2.81 9.39
C ILE A 48 1.62 3.59 8.09
N ILE A 49 2.81 4.10 7.82
CA ILE A 49 3.13 4.87 6.62
C ILE A 49 4.25 4.16 5.90
N THR A 50 4.10 3.94 4.60
CA THR A 50 5.17 3.46 3.73
C THR A 50 5.49 4.48 2.66
N ALA A 51 6.75 4.51 2.23
CA ALA A 51 7.19 5.29 1.09
C ALA A 51 8.18 4.48 0.24
N ASN A 52 8.03 4.49 -1.08
CA ASN A 52 9.00 3.92 -2.02
C ASN A 52 9.00 4.68 -3.34
N LEU A 53 10.07 4.53 -4.12
CA LEU A 53 10.10 5.02 -5.49
C LEU A 53 9.13 4.24 -6.37
N ILE A 54 8.56 4.94 -7.35
CA ILE A 54 7.73 4.40 -8.42
C ILE A 54 7.99 5.16 -9.72
N GLU A 55 8.12 4.45 -10.83
CA GLU A 55 8.16 5.03 -12.17
C GLU A 55 6.82 5.65 -12.56
N GLU A 56 6.85 6.80 -13.23
CA GLU A 56 5.64 7.54 -13.62
C GLU A 56 4.68 6.71 -14.48
N VAL A 57 5.20 5.79 -15.29
CA VAL A 57 4.40 4.88 -16.13
C VAL A 57 3.46 3.99 -15.31
N HIS A 58 3.79 3.71 -14.05
CA HIS A 58 2.99 2.85 -13.17
C HIS A 58 1.96 3.64 -12.34
N ILE A 59 2.13 4.96 -12.20
CA ILE A 59 1.29 5.81 -11.34
C ILE A 59 -0.18 5.76 -11.76
N ALA A 60 -0.49 5.97 -13.05
CA ALA A 60 -1.88 6.03 -13.52
C ALA A 60 -2.65 4.74 -13.21
N THR A 61 -2.01 3.60 -13.42
CA THR A 61 -2.62 2.28 -13.16
C THR A 61 -2.82 2.04 -11.66
N LEU A 62 -1.83 2.38 -10.83
CA LEU A 62 -1.92 2.20 -9.39
C LEU A 62 -2.94 3.16 -8.76
N LYS A 63 -2.93 4.43 -9.17
CA LYS A 63 -3.86 5.46 -8.73
C LYS A 63 -5.31 5.04 -8.99
N CYS A 64 -5.63 4.62 -10.22
CA CYS A 64 -6.98 4.15 -10.56
C CYS A 64 -7.45 3.00 -9.64
N LYS A 65 -6.56 2.05 -9.31
CA LYS A 65 -6.86 0.95 -8.38
C LYS A 65 -7.11 1.44 -6.96
N LEU A 66 -6.27 2.34 -6.45
CA LEU A 66 -6.38 2.87 -5.08
C LEU A 66 -7.61 3.76 -4.91
N GLU A 67 -7.91 4.64 -5.87
CA GLU A 67 -9.12 5.47 -5.90
C GLU A 67 -10.38 4.60 -5.97
N GLY A 68 -10.36 3.53 -6.76
CA GLY A 68 -11.45 2.56 -6.84
C GLY A 68 -11.74 1.88 -5.50
N LEU A 69 -10.73 1.70 -4.64
CA LEU A 69 -10.87 1.12 -3.31
C LEU A 69 -11.23 2.16 -2.24
N GLN A 70 -10.67 3.37 -2.31
CA GLN A 70 -10.92 4.45 -1.35
C GLN A 70 -12.39 4.91 -1.36
N ASN A 71 -13.05 4.83 -2.51
CA ASN A 71 -14.46 5.19 -2.70
C ASN A 71 -15.46 4.08 -2.31
N LYS A 72 -15.02 3.01 -1.63
CA LYS A 72 -15.84 1.85 -1.28
C LYS A 72 -16.24 1.87 0.18
N SER A 73 -17.48 1.48 0.47
CA SER A 73 -17.94 1.21 1.83
C SER A 73 -17.25 -0.03 2.43
N LYS A 74 -17.30 -0.18 3.75
CA LYS A 74 -16.72 -1.34 4.45
C LYS A 74 -17.33 -2.65 3.96
N GLU A 75 -18.63 -2.64 3.66
CA GLU A 75 -19.39 -3.76 3.15
C GLU A 75 -18.95 -4.13 1.74
N GLU A 76 -18.75 -3.13 0.86
CA GLU A 76 -18.24 -3.34 -0.48
C GLU A 76 -16.80 -3.89 -0.47
N ILE A 77 -15.91 -3.35 0.38
CA ILE A 77 -14.54 -3.86 0.53
C ILE A 77 -14.54 -5.33 0.97
N ARG A 78 -15.43 -5.68 1.93
CA ARG A 78 -15.58 -7.09 2.36
C ARG A 78 -16.08 -7.98 1.23
N ARG A 79 -17.01 -7.50 0.39
CA ARG A 79 -17.53 -8.26 -0.75
C ARG A 79 -16.42 -8.47 -1.78
N ILE A 80 -15.73 -7.42 -2.20
CA ILE A 80 -14.60 -7.49 -3.14
C ILE A 80 -13.54 -8.48 -2.64
N TYR A 81 -13.20 -8.44 -1.35
CA TYR A 81 -12.25 -9.38 -0.76
C TYR A 81 -12.72 -10.84 -0.88
N LYS A 82 -13.99 -11.13 -0.60
CA LYS A 82 -14.56 -12.48 -0.74
C LYS A 82 -14.58 -12.92 -2.20
N ASP A 83 -14.97 -12.04 -3.11
CA ASP A 83 -15.03 -12.33 -4.54
C ASP A 83 -13.64 -12.66 -5.09
N GLN A 84 -12.61 -11.90 -4.68
CA GLN A 84 -11.23 -12.20 -5.09
C GLN A 84 -10.72 -13.56 -4.59
N LEU A 85 -11.08 -13.95 -3.35
CA LEU A 85 -10.76 -15.28 -2.82
C LEU A 85 -11.49 -16.39 -3.60
N ALA A 86 -12.78 -16.20 -3.90
CA ALA A 86 -13.60 -17.18 -4.61
C ALA A 86 -13.16 -17.39 -6.06
N MET A 87 -12.73 -16.32 -6.74
CA MET A 87 -12.27 -16.38 -8.13
C MET A 87 -10.86 -16.98 -8.29
N GLY A 88 -10.18 -17.36 -7.20
CA GLY A 88 -8.81 -17.87 -7.25
C GLY A 88 -7.82 -16.87 -7.86
N ARG A 89 -8.19 -15.59 -7.96
CA ARG A 89 -7.32 -14.50 -8.47
C ARG A 89 -6.32 -14.08 -7.41
N ILE A 90 -5.62 -15.05 -6.84
CA ILE A 90 -4.29 -14.84 -6.28
C ILE A 90 -3.42 -14.79 -7.53
N SER A 91 -3.12 -13.59 -8.03
CA SER A 91 -2.37 -13.42 -9.29
C SER A 91 -1.15 -14.35 -9.32
N GLU A 92 -0.75 -14.88 -10.49
CA GLU A 92 0.44 -15.74 -10.64
C GLU A 92 1.74 -15.13 -10.06
N LYS A 93 1.79 -13.80 -9.87
CA LYS A 93 2.84 -13.07 -9.13
C LYS A 93 2.56 -12.84 -7.62
N GLY A 94 1.74 -13.68 -6.97
CA GLY A 94 1.53 -13.68 -5.53
C GLY A 94 0.82 -12.43 -4.95
N GLY A 95 -0.37 -12.08 -5.45
CA GLY A 95 -1.34 -11.28 -4.69
C GLY A 95 -1.26 -9.76 -4.77
N ALA A 96 -0.66 -9.15 -5.81
CA ALA A 96 -0.40 -7.70 -5.91
C ALA A 96 -1.65 -6.76 -5.84
N GLY A 97 -2.87 -7.30 -5.82
CA GLY A 97 -4.10 -6.53 -5.56
C GLY A 97 -4.81 -6.86 -4.24
N LEU A 98 -4.54 -8.04 -3.67
CA LEU A 98 -5.22 -8.53 -2.47
C LEU A 98 -4.76 -7.76 -1.22
N GLY A 99 -3.48 -7.40 -1.18
CA GLY A 99 -2.86 -6.70 -0.04
C GLY A 99 -3.54 -5.38 0.29
N PHE A 100 -3.77 -4.52 -0.70
CA PHE A 100 -4.46 -3.24 -0.48
C PHE A 100 -5.89 -3.42 0.03
N ILE A 101 -6.63 -4.35 -0.56
CA ILE A 101 -8.02 -4.66 -0.16
C ILE A 101 -8.05 -5.20 1.27
N ASP A 102 -7.12 -6.10 1.61
CA ASP A 102 -7.03 -6.70 2.93
C ASP A 102 -6.59 -5.67 3.99
N MET A 103 -5.64 -4.79 3.68
CA MET A 103 -5.24 -3.68 4.54
C MET A 103 -6.38 -2.69 4.77
N ALA A 104 -7.11 -2.29 3.72
CA ALA A 104 -8.29 -1.43 3.83
C ALA A 104 -9.40 -2.07 4.67
N ARG A 105 -9.65 -3.37 4.47
CA ARG A 105 -10.62 -4.15 5.26
C ARG A 105 -10.22 -4.27 6.73
N LYS A 106 -8.93 -4.52 7.01
CA LYS A 106 -8.39 -4.72 8.38
C LYS A 106 -8.32 -3.42 9.17
N SER A 107 -7.91 -2.32 8.53
CA SER A 107 -7.86 -0.99 9.14
C SER A 107 -9.26 -0.51 9.50
N GLY A 108 -10.24 -0.71 8.60
CA GLY A 108 -11.61 -0.26 8.81
C GLY A 108 -11.74 1.25 8.90
N GLN A 109 -10.76 1.98 8.38
CA GLN A 109 -10.70 3.43 8.25
C GLN A 109 -10.33 3.79 6.81
N PRO A 110 -10.69 4.98 6.32
CA PRO A 110 -10.14 5.49 5.06
C PRO A 110 -8.61 5.50 5.13
N PHE A 111 -7.97 5.04 4.07
CA PHE A 111 -6.53 5.14 3.90
C PHE A 111 -6.20 6.35 3.01
N PHE A 112 -4.95 6.80 3.07
CA PHE A 112 -4.44 7.91 2.30
C PHE A 112 -3.27 7.44 1.43
N PHE A 113 -3.13 8.04 0.25
CA PHE A 113 -1.96 7.84 -0.59
C PHE A 113 -1.65 9.11 -1.37
N SER A 114 -0.38 9.28 -1.75
CA SER A 114 0.06 10.36 -2.65
C SER A 114 1.22 9.89 -3.53
N PHE A 115 1.47 10.66 -4.58
CA PHE A 115 2.60 10.47 -5.49
C PHE A 115 3.28 11.83 -5.63
N ASP A 116 4.48 11.95 -5.10
CA ASP A 116 5.22 13.21 -5.06
C ASP A 116 6.40 13.12 -6.02
N PRO A 117 6.51 13.97 -7.06
CA PRO A 117 7.63 13.94 -8.00
C PRO A 117 8.97 14.07 -7.28
N PHE A 118 9.97 13.28 -7.69
CA PHE A 118 11.26 13.21 -6.98
C PHE A 118 12.47 13.44 -7.89
N PHE A 119 12.69 12.60 -8.90
CA PHE A 119 13.71 12.84 -9.92
C PHE A 119 13.37 12.13 -11.24
N GLU A 120 13.72 12.77 -12.36
CA GLU A 120 13.49 12.22 -13.71
C GLU A 120 12.06 11.68 -13.87
N ASN A 121 11.92 10.39 -14.21
CA ASN A 121 10.64 9.72 -14.40
C ASN A 121 10.20 8.95 -13.14
N HIS A 122 10.66 9.35 -11.95
CA HIS A 122 10.32 8.71 -10.68
C HIS A 122 9.63 9.68 -9.72
N SER A 123 8.60 9.15 -9.04
CA SER A 123 7.93 9.79 -7.91
C SER A 123 8.13 8.96 -6.64
N VAL A 124 7.91 9.57 -5.48
CA VAL A 124 7.75 8.84 -4.22
C VAL A 124 6.27 8.53 -4.02
N PHE A 125 5.95 7.24 -3.94
CA PHE A 125 4.63 6.76 -3.56
C PHE A 125 4.53 6.69 -2.04
N PHE A 126 3.61 7.46 -1.46
CA PHE A 126 3.26 7.39 -0.04
C PHE A 126 1.95 6.63 0.14
N LEU A 127 1.90 5.78 1.16
CA LEU A 127 0.69 5.07 1.57
C LEU A 127 0.56 5.10 3.10
N LYS A 128 -0.61 5.52 3.60
CA LYS A 128 -0.91 5.60 5.04
C LYS A 128 -2.18 4.84 5.37
N PHE A 129 -2.07 3.88 6.27
CA PHE A 129 -3.20 3.24 6.94
C PHE A 129 -3.25 3.65 8.41
N LYS A 130 -4.46 3.84 8.93
CA LYS A 130 -4.71 4.09 10.36
C LYS A 130 -5.56 2.97 10.94
N VAL A 131 -5.13 2.43 12.08
CA VAL A 131 -5.90 1.46 12.86
C VAL A 131 -6.35 2.15 14.15
N SER A 132 -7.64 2.41 14.27
CA SER A 132 -8.22 2.98 15.50
C SER A 132 -8.20 1.96 16.65
N LYS A 133 -8.19 2.47 17.89
CA LYS A 133 -8.35 1.67 19.11
C LYS A 133 -9.68 0.90 19.14
#